data_AF-A0ABD5QAL0-F1
#
_entry.id   AF-A0ABD5QAL0-F1
#
_cell.length_a   1.000
_cell.length_b   1.000
_cell.length_c   1.000
_cell.angle_alpha   90.00
_cell.angle_beta   90.00
_cell.angle_gamma   90.00
#
_symmetry.space_group_name_H-M   'P 1'
#
loop_
_entity.id
_entity.type
_entity.pdbx_description
1 polymer ?
#
loop_
_entity_poly.entity_id
_entity_poly.type
_entity_poly.pdbx_seq_one_letter_code
_entity_poly.pdbx_strand_id
1 'polypeptide(L)'
;MTTTTIDAERSLADLVEENPEFARVFESYGIDFCCGGDASLETACAEAGLKLSTVRDELAAVTDSDGTQDWETMSDLVDHIVSEHHEYLREELPALEDLVQKVVSVHGENHPELQRVGEEFSDLAEAMQTHISEEEDEAFLLVEKLDRGEPLTESEVATLREEIDNFEDDHEETAARLEQIKALTDGYAVPDDACPSYRNMLARLEELERDTHMHVHRENNILFSRAEQELSTATRS
;
A
#
# COMPACT_ATOMS: atom_id res chain seq x y z
N MET A 1 -34.76 -1.75 -2.16
CA MET A 1 -33.29 -1.79 -2.15
C MET A 1 -32.86 -0.36 -2.29
N THR A 2 -32.55 0.29 -1.17
CA THR A 2 -31.94 1.61 -1.17
C THR A 2 -30.50 1.42 -1.60
N THR A 3 -30.16 1.83 -2.82
CA THR A 3 -28.77 1.97 -3.22
C THR A 3 -28.19 3.03 -2.30
N THR A 4 -27.38 2.63 -1.32
CA THR A 4 -26.58 3.55 -0.53
C THR A 4 -25.73 4.31 -1.53
N THR A 5 -26.03 5.58 -1.71
CA THR A 5 -25.30 6.41 -2.68
C THR A 5 -23.99 6.76 -2.03
N ILE A 6 -22.89 6.18 -2.54
CA ILE A 6 -21.54 6.47 -2.06
C ILE A 6 -21.29 7.97 -2.23
N ASP A 7 -20.97 8.64 -1.14
CA ASP A 7 -20.70 10.06 -1.16
C ASP A 7 -19.40 10.34 -1.92
N ALA A 8 -19.42 11.34 -2.80
CA ALA A 8 -18.27 11.66 -3.64
C ALA A 8 -17.35 12.71 -3.02
N GLU A 9 -17.80 13.38 -1.97
CA GLU A 9 -16.97 14.31 -1.20
C GLU A 9 -16.15 13.57 -0.13
N ARG A 10 -16.43 12.29 0.13
CA ARG A 10 -15.60 11.45 1.01
C ARG A 10 -14.24 11.15 0.39
N SER A 11 -13.23 11.08 1.25
CA SER A 11 -11.86 10.72 0.88
C SER A 11 -11.81 9.26 0.41
N LEU A 12 -10.83 8.93 -0.43
CA LEU A 12 -10.57 7.54 -0.81
C LEU A 12 -10.21 6.71 0.42
N ALA A 13 -9.43 7.28 1.34
CA ALA A 13 -9.04 6.66 2.60
C ALA A 13 -10.26 6.21 3.42
N ASP A 14 -11.21 7.11 3.68
CA ASP A 14 -12.42 6.81 4.46
C ASP A 14 -13.27 5.70 3.81
N LEU A 15 -13.26 5.64 2.47
CA LEU A 15 -14.00 4.65 1.72
C LEU A 15 -13.35 3.27 1.86
N VAL A 16 -12.02 3.17 1.77
CA VAL A 16 -11.28 1.92 1.95
C VAL A 16 -11.28 1.45 3.40
N GLU A 17 -11.20 2.35 4.38
CA GLU A 17 -11.32 1.99 5.81
C GLU A 17 -12.71 1.41 6.13
N GLU A 18 -13.78 1.97 5.56
CA GLU A 18 -15.14 1.43 5.73
C GLU A 18 -15.31 0.07 5.07
N ASN A 19 -14.77 -0.09 3.86
CA ASN A 19 -14.85 -1.33 3.09
C ASN A 19 -13.54 -1.58 2.31
N PRO A 20 -12.65 -2.45 2.83
CA PRO A 20 -11.38 -2.75 2.18
C PRO A 20 -11.49 -3.32 0.76
N GLU A 21 -12.64 -3.89 0.39
CA GLU A 21 -12.87 -4.38 -0.98
C GLU A 21 -12.98 -3.24 -2.01
N PHE A 22 -13.18 -1.99 -1.58
CA PHE A 22 -13.14 -0.82 -2.47
C PHE A 22 -11.74 -0.56 -3.04
N ALA A 23 -10.67 -0.99 -2.35
CA ALA A 23 -9.30 -0.92 -2.86
C ALA A 23 -9.20 -1.58 -4.24
N ARG A 24 -9.80 -2.76 -4.42
CA ARG A 24 -9.79 -3.48 -5.71
C ARG A 24 -10.45 -2.68 -6.84
N VAL A 25 -11.50 -1.94 -6.51
CA VAL A 25 -12.16 -1.08 -7.49
C VAL A 25 -11.23 0.06 -7.87
N PHE A 26 -10.61 0.73 -6.90
CA PHE A 26 -9.65 1.80 -7.16
C PHE A 26 -8.44 1.32 -7.97
N GLU A 27 -7.85 0.19 -7.61
CA GLU A 27 -6.75 -0.44 -8.34
C GLU A 27 -7.10 -0.73 -9.81
N SER A 28 -8.31 -1.23 -10.07
CA SER A 28 -8.77 -1.51 -11.45
C SER A 28 -8.88 -0.26 -12.32
N TYR A 29 -8.98 0.91 -11.69
CA TYR A 29 -9.06 2.21 -12.34
C TYR A 29 -7.74 2.99 -12.29
N GLY A 30 -6.70 2.47 -11.62
CA GLY A 30 -5.46 3.20 -11.38
C GLY A 30 -5.65 4.42 -10.48
N ILE A 31 -6.60 4.35 -9.55
CA ILE A 31 -6.82 5.40 -8.54
C ILE A 31 -5.93 5.10 -7.33
N ASP A 32 -5.07 6.06 -6.99
CA ASP A 32 -4.18 6.00 -5.83
C ASP A 32 -4.94 6.33 -4.53
N PHE A 33 -5.31 5.30 -3.78
CA PHE A 33 -5.99 5.41 -2.49
C PHE A 33 -5.03 5.30 -1.29
N CYS A 34 -3.78 4.89 -1.52
CA CYS A 34 -2.82 4.59 -0.45
C CYS A 34 -1.97 5.82 -0.12
N CYS A 35 -1.35 6.47 -1.11
CA CYS A 35 -0.63 7.73 -0.92
C CYS A 35 -1.57 8.93 -1.14
N GLY A 36 -2.44 8.87 -2.15
CA GLY A 36 -3.43 9.90 -2.48
C GLY A 36 -4.74 9.85 -1.67
N GLY A 37 -4.76 9.16 -0.53
CA GLY A 37 -5.98 8.79 0.19
C GLY A 37 -6.88 9.95 0.63
N ASP A 38 -6.30 11.13 0.88
CA ASP A 38 -7.01 12.37 1.25
C ASP A 38 -7.91 12.93 0.14
N ALA A 39 -7.63 12.60 -1.13
CA ALA A 39 -8.42 13.09 -2.25
C ALA A 39 -9.85 12.57 -2.18
N SER A 40 -10.83 13.42 -2.53
CA SER A 40 -12.21 12.96 -2.63
C SER A 40 -12.42 12.03 -3.82
N LEU A 41 -13.40 11.13 -3.75
CA LEU A 41 -13.76 10.26 -4.87
C LEU A 41 -14.06 11.06 -6.15
N GLU A 42 -14.71 12.23 -6.06
CA GLU A 42 -14.93 13.11 -7.21
C GLU A 42 -13.62 13.63 -7.81
N THR A 43 -12.69 14.04 -6.96
CA THR A 43 -11.39 14.59 -7.37
C THR A 43 -10.56 13.53 -8.07
N ALA A 44 -10.39 12.37 -7.43
CA ALA A 44 -9.66 11.24 -7.99
C ALA A 44 -10.24 10.77 -9.33
N CYS A 45 -11.57 10.69 -9.46
CA CYS A 45 -12.21 10.38 -10.73
C CYS A 45 -11.93 11.43 -11.80
N ALA A 46 -11.95 12.71 -11.45
CA ALA A 46 -11.71 13.80 -12.40
C ALA A 46 -10.26 13.79 -12.91
N GLU A 47 -9.29 13.54 -12.04
CA GLU A 47 -7.86 13.47 -12.37
C GLU A 47 -7.54 12.26 -13.25
N ALA A 48 -8.15 11.11 -12.95
CA ALA A 48 -8.02 9.89 -13.77
C ALA A 48 -8.84 9.95 -15.08
N GLY A 49 -9.61 11.02 -15.33
CA GLY A 49 -10.46 11.14 -16.52
C GLY A 49 -11.65 10.16 -16.55
N LEU A 50 -12.07 9.68 -15.38
CA LEU A 50 -13.12 8.69 -15.19
C LEU A 50 -14.48 9.34 -14.97
N LYS A 51 -15.55 8.60 -15.32
CA LYS A 51 -16.91 9.02 -14.99
C LYS A 51 -17.21 8.61 -13.56
N LEU A 52 -17.42 9.59 -12.67
CA LEU A 52 -17.79 9.37 -11.27
C LEU A 52 -18.97 8.40 -11.11
N SER A 53 -19.99 8.48 -11.98
CA SER A 53 -21.13 7.56 -11.93
C SER A 53 -20.71 6.10 -12.14
N THR A 54 -19.75 5.84 -13.04
CA THR A 54 -19.28 4.49 -13.34
C THR A 54 -18.53 3.91 -12.15
N VAL A 55 -17.62 4.66 -11.54
CA VAL A 55 -16.87 4.21 -10.36
C VAL A 55 -17.82 3.98 -9.17
N ARG A 56 -18.77 4.88 -8.94
CA ARG A 56 -19.81 4.71 -7.91
C ARG A 56 -20.67 3.46 -8.11
N ASP A 57 -21.05 3.16 -9.34
CA ASP A 57 -21.86 1.98 -9.65
C ASP A 57 -21.09 0.68 -9.36
N GLU A 58 -19.80 0.63 -9.66
CA GLU A 58 -18.93 -0.52 -9.34
C GLU A 58 -18.72 -0.67 -7.83
N LEU A 59 -18.39 0.42 -7.13
CA LEU A 59 -18.25 0.41 -5.67
C LEU A 59 -19.56 -0.02 -4.98
N ALA A 60 -20.72 0.45 -5.46
CA ALA A 60 -22.03 0.05 -4.92
C ALA A 60 -22.41 -1.41 -5.25
N ALA A 61 -21.74 -2.03 -6.22
CA ALA A 61 -21.92 -3.44 -6.56
C ALA A 61 -21.03 -4.37 -5.71
N VAL A 62 -20.00 -3.84 -5.05
CA VAL A 62 -19.23 -4.58 -4.05
C VAL A 62 -20.16 -4.97 -2.91
N THR A 63 -20.30 -6.27 -2.68
CA THR A 63 -21.08 -6.79 -1.56
C THR A 63 -20.32 -6.57 -0.27
N ASP A 64 -20.99 -6.07 0.77
CA ASP A 64 -20.43 -5.99 2.13
C ASP A 64 -19.77 -7.32 2.49
N SER A 65 -18.45 -7.29 2.65
CA SER A 65 -17.73 -8.30 3.39
C SER A 65 -17.97 -8.05 4.88
N ASP A 66 -17.92 -9.11 5.67
CA ASP A 66 -18.08 -9.03 7.12
C ASP A 66 -16.82 -8.38 7.70
N GLY A 67 -16.85 -7.07 7.92
CA GLY A 67 -15.90 -6.38 8.79
C GLY A 67 -15.33 -5.08 8.24
N THR A 68 -15.94 -3.96 8.62
CA THR A 68 -15.16 -2.77 8.95
C THR A 68 -14.07 -3.21 9.93
N GLN A 69 -12.79 -3.05 9.56
CA GLN A 69 -11.69 -3.31 10.48
C GLN A 69 -11.56 -2.10 11.40
N ASP A 70 -12.30 -2.14 12.51
CA ASP A 70 -12.18 -1.11 13.55
C ASP A 70 -11.05 -1.51 14.50
N TRP A 71 -9.90 -0.86 14.34
CA TRP A 71 -8.75 -1.01 15.22
C TRP A 71 -9.03 -0.26 16.52
N GLU A 72 -9.20 -0.98 17.65
CA GLU A 72 -9.50 -0.37 18.95
C GLU A 72 -8.40 0.60 19.39
N THR A 73 -7.14 0.32 19.04
CA THR A 73 -5.96 1.12 19.37
C THR A 73 -4.95 1.20 18.22
N MET A 74 -3.97 2.12 18.31
CA MET A 74 -2.87 2.16 17.33
C MET A 74 -1.98 0.92 17.45
N SER A 75 -1.79 0.38 18.67
CA SER A 75 -1.00 -0.84 18.87
C SER A 75 -1.63 -2.06 18.18
N ASP A 76 -2.97 -2.18 18.18
CA ASP A 76 -3.65 -3.26 17.45
C ASP A 76 -3.41 -3.18 15.93
N LEU A 77 -3.33 -1.95 15.40
CA LEU A 77 -3.04 -1.72 13.98
C LEU A 77 -1.57 -2.02 13.65
N VAL A 78 -0.63 -1.64 14.52
CA VAL A 78 0.79 -2.02 14.38
C VAL A 78 0.92 -3.55 14.34
N ASP A 79 0.33 -4.26 15.31
CA ASP A 79 0.37 -5.72 15.35
C ASP A 79 -0.19 -6.35 14.06
N HIS A 80 -1.26 -5.77 13.51
CA HIS A 80 -1.84 -6.23 12.24
C HIS A 80 -0.94 -5.95 11.04
N ILE A 81 -0.37 -4.75 10.92
CA ILE A 81 0.55 -4.40 9.84
C ILE A 81 1.75 -5.34 9.84
N VAL A 82 2.36 -5.55 11.01
CA VAL A 82 3.53 -6.43 11.15
C VAL A 82 3.18 -7.87 10.78
N SER A 83 2.07 -8.40 11.31
CA SER A 83 1.70 -9.81 11.10
C SER A 83 1.15 -10.13 9.71
N GLU A 84 0.40 -9.22 9.10
CA GLU A 84 -0.19 -9.44 7.77
C GLU A 84 0.78 -9.06 6.66
N HIS A 85 1.42 -7.88 6.75
CA HIS A 85 2.23 -7.33 5.67
C HIS A 85 3.72 -7.58 5.86
N HIS A 86 4.29 -7.24 7.02
CA HIS A 86 5.75 -7.33 7.16
C HIS A 86 6.24 -8.78 7.19
N GLU A 87 5.50 -9.70 7.83
CA GLU A 87 5.78 -11.13 7.76
C GLU A 87 5.68 -11.65 6.31
N TYR A 88 4.65 -11.25 5.55
CA TYR A 88 4.52 -11.58 4.13
C TYR A 88 5.72 -11.06 3.32
N LEU A 89 6.07 -9.78 3.44
CA LEU A 89 7.17 -9.15 2.71
C LEU A 89 8.52 -9.82 3.01
N ARG A 90 8.79 -10.17 4.27
CA ARG A 90 10.02 -10.87 4.68
C ARG A 90 10.17 -12.24 4.01
N GLU A 91 9.06 -12.95 3.78
CA GLU A 91 9.09 -14.23 3.09
C GLU A 91 9.08 -14.06 1.56
N GLU A 92 8.24 -13.15 1.07
CA GLU A 92 7.94 -13.00 -0.35
C GLU A 92 9.07 -12.34 -1.12
N LEU A 93 9.61 -11.22 -0.64
CA LEU A 93 10.64 -10.44 -1.34
C LEU A 93 11.86 -11.29 -1.75
N PRO A 94 12.55 -12.03 -0.85
CA PRO A 94 13.69 -12.85 -1.25
C PRO A 94 13.30 -14.01 -2.17
N ALA A 95 12.13 -14.63 -1.93
CA ALA A 95 11.66 -15.75 -2.74
C ALA A 95 11.19 -15.32 -4.14
N LEU A 96 10.70 -14.09 -4.28
CA LEU A 96 10.29 -13.50 -5.54
C LEU A 96 11.51 -12.96 -6.31
N GLU A 97 12.50 -12.39 -5.63
CA GLU A 97 13.80 -11.99 -6.22
C GLU A 97 14.45 -13.17 -6.96
N ASP A 98 14.60 -14.30 -6.27
CA ASP A 98 15.14 -15.54 -6.85
C ASP A 98 14.35 -15.99 -8.10
N LEU A 99 13.03 -15.84 -8.07
CA LEU A 99 12.16 -16.22 -9.17
C LEU A 99 12.28 -15.24 -10.35
N VAL A 100 12.32 -13.93 -10.08
CA VAL A 100 12.52 -12.87 -11.06
C VAL A 100 13.84 -13.09 -11.77
N GLN A 101 14.96 -13.18 -11.05
CA GLN A 101 16.28 -13.39 -11.65
C GLN A 101 16.35 -14.68 -12.48
N LYS A 102 15.68 -15.74 -12.02
CA LYS A 102 15.57 -16.98 -12.80
C LYS A 102 14.82 -16.75 -14.11
N VAL A 103 13.68 -16.06 -14.08
CA VAL A 103 12.89 -15.76 -15.28
C VAL A 103 13.67 -14.85 -16.23
N VAL A 104 14.34 -13.81 -15.73
CA VAL A 104 15.27 -12.96 -16.50
C VAL A 104 16.34 -13.81 -17.19
N SER A 105 16.98 -14.74 -16.46
CA SER A 105 18.06 -15.56 -17.01
C SER A 105 17.61 -16.50 -18.15
N VAL A 106 16.36 -16.98 -18.11
CA VAL A 106 15.83 -17.95 -19.08
C VAL A 106 15.14 -17.26 -20.25
N HIS A 107 14.40 -16.18 -19.99
CA HIS A 107 13.53 -15.53 -20.96
C HIS A 107 14.05 -14.17 -21.44
N GLY A 108 15.03 -13.56 -20.76
CA GLY A 108 15.49 -12.18 -21.03
C GLY A 108 16.10 -11.92 -22.40
N GLU A 109 16.49 -12.96 -23.16
CA GLU A 109 16.90 -12.81 -24.57
C GLU A 109 15.68 -12.59 -25.50
N ASN A 110 14.56 -13.26 -25.23
CA ASN A 110 13.33 -13.15 -26.02
C ASN A 110 12.39 -12.05 -25.49
N HIS A 111 12.54 -11.72 -24.20
CA HIS A 111 11.78 -10.72 -23.45
C HIS A 111 12.75 -9.71 -22.82
N PRO A 112 13.35 -8.80 -23.61
CA PRO A 112 14.35 -7.86 -23.11
C PRO A 112 13.83 -6.92 -22.01
N GLU A 113 12.52 -6.68 -21.95
CA GLU A 113 11.84 -5.95 -20.87
C GLU A 113 12.10 -6.56 -19.49
N LEU A 114 12.32 -7.87 -19.40
CA LEU A 114 12.56 -8.56 -18.14
C LEU A 114 13.85 -8.12 -17.46
N GLN A 115 14.86 -7.67 -18.21
CA GLN A 115 16.10 -7.17 -17.59
C GLN A 115 15.79 -5.95 -16.72
N ARG A 116 14.95 -5.03 -17.23
CA ARG A 116 14.50 -3.88 -16.44
C ARG A 116 13.59 -4.31 -15.29
N VAL A 117 12.68 -5.27 -15.48
CA VAL A 117 11.86 -5.80 -14.37
C VAL A 117 12.74 -6.34 -13.25
N GLY A 118 13.82 -7.05 -13.59
CA GLY A 118 14.79 -7.54 -12.60
C GLY A 118 15.49 -6.42 -11.84
N GLU A 119 15.94 -5.37 -12.53
CA GLU A 119 16.59 -4.21 -11.90
C GLU A 119 15.63 -3.48 -10.95
N GLU A 120 14.42 -3.14 -11.43
CA GLU A 120 13.42 -2.42 -10.61
C GLU A 120 12.97 -3.24 -9.41
N PHE A 121 12.83 -4.57 -9.57
CA PHE A 121 12.42 -5.45 -8.47
C PHE A 121 13.52 -5.61 -7.41
N SER A 122 14.79 -5.71 -7.82
CA SER A 122 15.89 -5.79 -6.85
C SER A 122 16.01 -4.53 -6.00
N ASP A 123 15.88 -3.35 -6.62
CA ASP A 123 15.88 -2.07 -5.90
C ASP A 123 14.68 -1.99 -4.94
N LEU A 124 13.48 -2.34 -5.42
CA LEU A 124 12.26 -2.40 -4.60
C LEU A 124 12.44 -3.32 -3.38
N ALA A 125 12.95 -4.52 -3.59
CA ALA A 125 13.12 -5.51 -2.52
C ALA A 125 14.15 -5.06 -1.47
N GLU A 126 15.24 -4.39 -1.86
CA GLU A 126 16.22 -3.84 -0.92
C GLU A 126 15.62 -2.68 -0.11
N ALA A 127 14.93 -1.76 -0.77
CA ALA A 127 14.28 -0.61 -0.14
C ALA A 127 13.23 -1.07 0.88
N MET A 128 12.28 -1.91 0.46
CA MET A 128 11.20 -2.39 1.33
C MET A 128 11.70 -3.17 2.55
N GLN A 129 12.75 -3.99 2.42
CA GLN A 129 13.32 -4.72 3.56
C GLN A 129 13.94 -3.77 4.60
N THR A 130 14.56 -2.68 4.14
CA THR A 130 15.14 -1.65 5.01
C THR A 130 14.02 -0.89 5.70
N HIS A 131 13.08 -0.40 4.91
CA HIS A 131 11.92 0.37 5.34
C HIS A 131 11.13 -0.32 6.47
N ILE A 132 10.64 -1.55 6.27
CA ILE A 132 9.85 -2.26 7.30
C ILE A 132 10.63 -2.56 8.58
N SER A 133 11.97 -2.57 8.50
CA SER A 133 12.82 -2.73 9.68
C SER A 133 12.93 -1.43 10.47
N GLU A 134 13.06 -0.29 9.78
CA GLU A 134 13.11 1.05 10.39
C GLU A 134 11.76 1.42 11.03
N GLU A 135 10.64 1.06 10.39
CA GLU A 135 9.31 1.21 10.98
C GLU A 135 9.19 0.48 12.32
N GLU A 136 9.55 -0.81 12.36
CA GLU A 136 9.42 -1.64 13.56
C GLU A 136 10.42 -1.27 14.67
N ASP A 137 11.67 -0.99 14.31
CA ASP A 137 12.74 -0.70 15.28
C ASP A 137 12.69 0.75 15.80
N GLU A 138 12.03 1.67 15.10
CA GLU A 138 12.01 3.09 15.45
C GLU A 138 10.58 3.66 15.62
N ALA A 139 9.83 3.82 14.54
CA ALA A 139 8.57 4.57 14.58
C ALA A 139 7.46 3.85 15.36
N PHE A 140 7.26 2.55 15.13
CA PHE A 140 6.21 1.78 15.79
C PHE A 140 6.40 1.73 17.30
N LEU A 141 7.64 1.68 17.80
CA LEU A 141 7.93 1.78 19.24
C LEU A 141 7.45 3.10 19.85
N LEU A 142 7.54 4.20 19.10
CA LEU A 142 7.07 5.52 19.54
C LEU A 142 5.54 5.63 19.43
N VAL A 143 4.95 5.05 18.40
CA VAL A 143 3.49 4.95 18.24
C VAL A 143 2.86 4.14 19.38
N GLU A 144 3.41 2.98 19.73
CA GLU A 144 2.94 2.16 20.86
C GLU A 144 3.11 2.87 22.21
N LYS A 145 4.17 3.66 22.40
CA LYS A 145 4.32 4.51 23.59
C LYS A 145 3.20 5.55 23.66
N LEU A 146 2.93 6.23 22.55
CA LEU A 146 1.90 7.25 22.44
C LEU A 146 0.52 6.66 22.74
N ASP A 147 0.21 5.50 22.15
CA ASP A 147 -1.04 4.76 22.32
C ASP A 147 -1.28 4.31 23.78
N ARG A 148 -0.22 3.91 24.48
CA ARG A 148 -0.26 3.59 25.92
C ARG A 148 -0.40 4.83 26.83
N GLY A 149 -0.43 6.03 26.26
CA GLY A 149 -0.48 7.31 26.98
C GLY A 149 0.81 7.66 27.69
N GLU A 150 1.94 7.07 27.28
CA GLU A 150 3.26 7.42 27.82
C GLU A 150 3.73 8.72 27.17
N PRO A 151 4.23 9.70 27.96
CA PRO A 151 4.69 10.95 27.38
C PRO A 151 5.97 10.73 26.57
N LEU A 152 5.95 11.13 25.31
CA LEU A 152 7.14 11.23 24.48
C LEU A 152 7.93 12.50 24.86
N THR A 153 9.26 12.40 24.83
CA THR A 153 10.14 13.56 24.93
C THR A 153 10.06 14.42 23.66
N GLU A 154 10.45 15.70 23.73
CA GLU A 154 10.51 16.56 22.54
C GLU A 154 11.36 15.98 21.42
N SER A 155 12.42 15.23 21.76
CA SER A 155 13.27 14.53 20.79
C SER A 155 12.53 13.37 20.14
N GLU A 156 11.82 12.54 20.91
CA GLU A 156 11.04 11.42 20.37
C GLU A 156 9.89 11.90 19.47
N VAL A 157 9.24 13.02 19.82
CA VAL A 157 8.21 13.64 18.96
C VAL A 157 8.82 14.14 17.65
N ALA A 158 10.02 14.74 17.70
CA ALA A 158 10.71 15.19 16.49
C ALA A 158 11.13 14.02 15.61
N THR A 159 11.67 12.95 16.20
CA THR A 159 12.03 11.71 15.50
C THR A 159 10.80 11.09 14.84
N LEU A 160 9.71 10.85 15.58
CA LEU A 160 8.50 10.23 15.00
C LEU A 160 7.97 11.01 13.79
N ARG A 161 8.01 12.35 13.83
CA ARG A 161 7.61 13.19 12.70
C ARG A 161 8.53 13.08 11.50
N GLU A 162 9.84 13.10 11.76
CA GLU A 162 10.85 12.94 10.71
C GLU A 162 10.72 11.57 10.05
N GLU A 163 10.51 10.51 10.83
CA GLU A 163 10.29 9.16 10.28
C GLU A 163 8.99 9.07 9.47
N ILE A 164 7.87 9.62 9.95
CA ILE A 164 6.62 9.65 9.18
C ILE A 164 6.81 10.37 7.84
N ASP A 165 7.45 11.55 7.84
CA ASP A 165 7.72 12.30 6.61
C ASP A 165 8.63 11.48 5.65
N ASN A 166 9.66 10.80 6.16
CA ASN A 166 10.55 9.96 5.35
C ASN A 166 9.83 8.73 4.79
N PHE A 167 8.97 8.09 5.56
CA PHE A 167 8.22 6.92 5.11
C PHE A 167 7.18 7.27 4.04
N GLU A 168 6.53 8.43 4.13
CA GLU A 168 5.67 8.92 3.06
C GLU A 168 6.46 9.11 1.74
N ASP A 169 7.68 9.66 1.79
CA ASP A 169 8.56 9.76 0.61
C ASP A 169 8.96 8.37 0.07
N ASP A 170 9.32 7.42 0.96
CA ASP A 170 9.64 6.03 0.59
C ASP A 170 8.44 5.30 -0.06
N HIS A 171 7.22 5.57 0.43
CA HIS A 171 5.98 5.03 -0.10
C HIS A 171 5.72 5.54 -1.53
N GLU A 172 5.96 6.82 -1.80
CA GLU A 172 5.88 7.37 -3.16
C GLU A 172 6.90 6.72 -4.10
N GLU A 173 8.15 6.52 -3.65
CA GLU A 173 9.17 5.84 -4.47
C GLU A 173 8.80 4.37 -4.73
N THR A 174 8.30 3.67 -3.72
CA THR A 174 7.82 2.30 -3.80
C THR A 174 6.67 2.17 -4.80
N ALA A 175 5.68 3.05 -4.73
CA ALA A 175 4.56 3.10 -5.66
C ALA A 175 5.03 3.33 -7.11
N ALA A 176 5.97 4.26 -7.32
CA ALA A 176 6.53 4.53 -8.64
C ALA A 176 7.26 3.32 -9.24
N ARG A 177 7.99 2.55 -8.43
CA ARG A 177 8.66 1.31 -8.87
C ARG A 177 7.67 0.21 -9.23
N LEU A 178 6.64 0.02 -8.41
CA LEU A 178 5.54 -0.91 -8.70
C LEU A 178 4.84 -0.54 -10.02
N GLU A 179 4.52 0.73 -10.24
CA GLU A 179 3.95 1.21 -11.51
C GLU A 179 4.89 0.94 -12.69
N GLN A 180 6.21 1.13 -12.52
CA GLN A 180 7.18 0.84 -13.56
C GLN A 180 7.25 -0.66 -13.90
N ILE A 181 7.22 -1.55 -12.89
CA ILE A 181 7.17 -3.00 -13.08
C ILE A 181 5.87 -3.41 -13.78
N LYS A 182 4.73 -2.87 -13.35
CA LYS A 182 3.42 -3.10 -13.97
C LYS A 182 3.43 -2.69 -15.44
N ALA A 183 3.97 -1.52 -15.76
CA ALA A 183 4.06 -1.03 -17.13
C ALA A 183 4.99 -1.91 -18.01
N LEU A 184 6.13 -2.35 -17.47
CA LEU A 184 7.06 -3.24 -18.17
C LEU A 184 6.46 -4.61 -18.48
N THR A 185 5.50 -5.05 -17.65
CA THR A 185 4.83 -6.34 -17.77
C THR A 185 3.46 -6.26 -18.46
N ASP A 186 3.10 -5.10 -19.03
CA ASP A 186 1.79 -4.85 -19.65
C ASP A 186 0.62 -5.17 -18.70
N GLY A 187 0.73 -4.71 -17.45
CA GLY A 187 -0.24 -5.01 -16.39
C GLY A 187 -0.20 -6.48 -15.98
N TYR A 188 0.99 -7.05 -15.85
CA TYR A 188 1.22 -8.47 -15.53
C TYR A 188 0.63 -9.45 -16.55
N ALA A 189 0.43 -9.01 -17.79
CA ALA A 189 -0.10 -9.85 -18.85
C ALA A 189 0.83 -11.03 -19.15
N VAL A 190 0.25 -12.22 -19.22
CA VAL A 190 1.02 -13.46 -19.41
C VAL A 190 1.27 -13.73 -20.89
N PRO A 191 2.53 -13.73 -21.38
CA PRO A 191 2.81 -14.01 -22.79
C PRO A 191 2.55 -15.48 -23.16
N ASP A 192 2.32 -15.73 -24.45
CA ASP A 192 1.97 -17.06 -24.98
C ASP A 192 3.04 -18.12 -24.69
N ASP A 193 4.31 -17.74 -24.69
CA ASP A 193 5.47 -18.59 -24.44
C ASP A 193 5.92 -18.59 -22.96
N ALA A 194 5.16 -17.96 -22.06
CA ALA A 194 5.44 -17.98 -20.63
C ALA A 194 5.40 -19.42 -20.08
N CYS A 195 6.54 -19.87 -19.56
CA CYS A 195 6.63 -21.12 -18.80
C CYS A 195 5.95 -20.96 -17.43
N PRO A 196 5.66 -22.07 -16.69
CA PRO A 196 4.99 -22.00 -15.39
C PRO A 196 5.67 -21.06 -14.38
N SER A 197 7.01 -20.96 -14.38
CA SER A 197 7.72 -20.04 -13.48
C SER A 197 7.52 -18.57 -13.85
N TYR A 198 7.47 -18.23 -15.14
CA TYR A 198 7.18 -16.87 -15.58
C TYR A 198 5.74 -16.47 -15.23
N ARG A 199 4.78 -17.37 -15.44
CA ARG A 199 3.38 -17.16 -15.00
C ARG A 199 3.26 -16.92 -13.50
N ASN A 200 3.99 -17.71 -12.71
CA ASN A 200 4.04 -17.56 -11.26
C ASN A 200 4.65 -16.22 -10.84
N MET A 201 5.73 -15.79 -11.49
CA MET A 201 6.38 -14.51 -11.22
C MET A 201 5.40 -13.34 -11.42
N LEU A 202 4.70 -13.31 -12.56
CA LEU A 202 3.74 -12.24 -12.86
C LEU A 202 2.60 -12.18 -11.83
N ALA A 203 2.04 -13.34 -11.47
CA ALA A 203 0.97 -13.41 -10.47
C ALA A 203 1.44 -12.94 -9.08
N ARG A 204 2.66 -13.29 -8.67
CA ARG A 204 3.24 -12.88 -7.38
C ARG A 204 3.60 -11.39 -7.36
N LEU A 205 4.06 -10.83 -8.47
CA LEU A 205 4.28 -9.38 -8.60
C LEU A 205 2.97 -8.59 -8.47
N GLU A 206 1.89 -9.09 -9.08
CA GLU A 206 0.55 -8.48 -8.96
C GLU A 206 0.01 -8.60 -7.52
N GLU A 207 0.24 -9.74 -6.86
CA GLU A 207 -0.15 -9.93 -5.46
C GLU A 207 0.64 -9.04 -4.50
N LEU A 208 1.95 -8.91 -4.72
CA LEU A 208 2.81 -7.98 -3.98
C LEU A 208 2.34 -6.53 -4.13
N GLU A 209 2.10 -6.05 -5.37
CA GLU A 209 1.61 -4.68 -5.59
C GLU A 209 0.34 -4.40 -4.79
N ARG A 210 -0.63 -5.32 -4.84
CA ARG A 210 -1.90 -5.20 -4.13
C ARG A 210 -1.72 -5.19 -2.60
N ASP A 211 -0.85 -6.06 -2.09
CA ASP A 211 -0.58 -6.10 -0.66
C ASP A 211 0.09 -4.80 -0.19
N THR A 212 1.10 -4.32 -0.93
CA THR A 212 1.80 -3.06 -0.65
C THR A 212 0.85 -1.86 -0.66
N HIS A 213 -0.10 -1.76 -1.59
CA HIS A 213 -1.07 -0.67 -1.55
C HIS A 213 -1.93 -0.67 -0.29
N MET A 214 -2.36 -1.86 0.17
CA MET A 214 -3.15 -1.95 1.40
C MET A 214 -2.31 -1.68 2.66
N HIS A 215 -1.06 -2.14 2.67
CA HIS A 215 -0.06 -1.86 3.69
C HIS A 215 0.14 -0.34 3.86
N VAL A 216 0.54 0.34 2.78
CA VAL A 216 0.76 1.79 2.76
C VAL A 216 -0.51 2.56 3.12
N HIS A 217 -1.68 2.09 2.67
CA HIS A 217 -2.95 2.73 3.04
C HIS A 217 -3.17 2.73 4.56
N ARG A 218 -2.91 1.59 5.22
CA ARG A 218 -3.07 1.42 6.67
C ARG A 218 -2.10 2.31 7.45
N GLU A 219 -0.90 2.52 6.94
CA GLU A 219 0.09 3.41 7.56
C GLU A 219 -0.27 4.88 7.38
N ASN A 220 -0.27 5.35 6.13
CA ASN A 220 -0.45 6.77 5.82
C ASN A 220 -1.79 7.29 6.34
N ASN A 221 -2.88 6.57 6.01
CA ASN A 221 -4.22 7.12 6.18
C ASN A 221 -4.83 6.80 7.55
N ILE A 222 -4.29 5.81 8.26
CA ILE A 222 -4.85 5.37 9.54
C ILE A 222 -3.83 5.51 10.67
N LEU A 223 -2.71 4.80 10.63
CA LEU A 223 -1.75 4.76 11.74
C LEU A 223 -1.09 6.12 11.99
N PHE A 224 -0.43 6.68 10.98
CA PHE A 224 0.31 7.93 11.09
C PHE A 224 -0.62 9.13 11.26
N SER A 225 -1.77 9.12 10.57
CA SER A 225 -2.85 10.09 10.80
C SER A 225 -3.32 10.11 12.26
N ARG A 226 -3.56 8.94 12.88
CA ARG A 226 -3.94 8.85 14.30
C ARG A 226 -2.81 9.33 15.22
N ALA A 227 -1.55 8.96 14.92
CA ALA A 227 -0.39 9.39 15.68
C ALA A 227 -0.24 10.93 15.68
N GLU A 228 -0.36 11.58 14.53
CA GLU A 228 -0.28 13.05 14.43
C GLU A 228 -1.42 13.77 15.16
N GLN A 229 -2.62 13.19 15.16
CA GLN A 229 -3.76 13.72 15.92
C GLN A 229 -3.50 13.69 17.44
N GLU A 230 -2.93 12.61 17.95
CA GLU A 230 -2.55 12.47 19.37
C GLU A 230 -1.41 13.44 19.76
N LEU A 231 -0.35 13.53 18.94
CA LEU A 231 0.74 14.49 19.13
C LEU A 231 0.26 15.95 19.16
N SER A 232 -0.69 16.28 18.29
CA SER A 232 -1.30 17.61 18.20
C SER A 232 -2.16 17.94 19.42
N THR A 233 -2.82 16.94 20.01
CA THR A 233 -3.66 17.10 21.21
C THR A 233 -2.79 17.26 22.46
N ALA A 234 -1.71 16.48 22.59
CA ALA A 234 -0.77 16.56 23.69
C ALA A 234 -0.06 17.93 23.79
N THR A 235 0.23 18.57 22.66
CA THR A 235 0.89 19.89 22.62
C THR A 235 -0.03 21.04 23.07
N ARG A 236 -1.36 20.84 23.06
CA ARG A 236 -2.36 21.86 23.43
C ARG A 236 -2.80 21.79 24.89
N SER A 237 -2.43 20.74 25.63
CA SER A 237 -2.81 20.53 27.03
C SER A 237 -1.74 20.98 28.02
#